data_AF-A0A9W5RBE9-F1
#
_entry.id   AF-A0A9W5RBE9-F1
#
_cell.length_a   1.000
_cell.length_b   1.000
_cell.length_c   1.000
_cell.angle_alpha   90.00
_cell.angle_beta   90.00
_cell.angle_gamma   90.00
#
_symmetry.space_group_name_H-M   'P 1'
#
loop_
_entity.id
_entity.type
_entity.pdbx_description
1 polymer ?
#
loop_
_entity_poly.entity_id
_entity_poly.type
_entity_poly.pdbx_seq_one_letter_code
_entity_poly.pdbx_strand_id
1 'polypeptide(L)'
;MKRTKKVVSALSLAAMLSMGGLSAYASGDEGPQSGEVNYDLHPINQVLEWAGGGWWEHWIDGIYSNYSKYEHNNRTHSTYVGTLIGSKSSGWVRPGAPAEASIKPTPTGNTAKWNTQ
;
A
#
# COMPACT_ATOMS: atom_id res chain seq x y z
N MET A 1 -41.10 -7.54 -24.86
CA MET A 1 -39.71 -7.59 -25.37
C MET A 1 -38.76 -7.30 -24.20
N LYS A 2 -38.06 -8.31 -23.66
CA LYS A 2 -37.13 -8.18 -22.52
C LYS A 2 -35.81 -7.58 -23.01
N ARG A 3 -35.25 -6.57 -22.33
CA ARG A 3 -33.88 -6.08 -22.55
C ARG A 3 -33.08 -6.18 -21.26
N THR A 4 -32.30 -7.24 -21.15
CA THR A 4 -31.21 -7.41 -20.19
C THR A 4 -30.10 -6.41 -20.54
N LYS A 5 -29.67 -5.55 -19.62
CA LYS A 5 -28.47 -4.73 -19.77
C LYS A 5 -27.35 -5.35 -18.93
N LYS A 6 -26.23 -5.62 -19.61
CA LYS A 6 -25.04 -6.32 -19.12
C LYS A 6 -24.28 -5.44 -18.12
N VAL A 7 -23.76 -6.08 -17.06
CA VAL A 7 -22.80 -5.49 -16.12
C VAL A 7 -21.48 -5.25 -16.85
N VAL A 8 -20.93 -4.03 -16.77
CA VAL A 8 -19.59 -3.71 -17.25
C VAL A 8 -18.68 -3.63 -16.03
N SER A 9 -17.82 -4.63 -15.88
CA SER A 9 -16.72 -4.63 -14.90
C SER A 9 -15.60 -3.75 -15.45
N ALA A 10 -15.27 -2.66 -14.78
CA ALA A 10 -14.08 -1.87 -15.07
C ALA A 10 -12.93 -2.38 -14.19
N LEU A 11 -12.04 -3.19 -14.77
CA LEU A 11 -10.68 -3.33 -14.26
C LEU A 11 -9.89 -2.10 -14.74
N SER A 12 -9.56 -1.19 -13.85
CA SER A 12 -8.51 -0.21 -14.10
C SER A 12 -7.27 -0.59 -13.30
N LEU A 13 -6.35 -1.26 -13.97
CA LEU A 13 -4.98 -1.49 -13.51
C LEU A 13 -4.21 -0.19 -13.74
N ALA A 14 -4.03 0.62 -12.69
CA ALA A 14 -3.16 1.78 -12.74
C ALA A 14 -1.77 1.39 -12.24
N ALA A 15 -0.85 1.16 -13.15
CA ALA A 15 0.58 1.13 -12.85
C ALA A 15 1.07 2.58 -12.80
N MET A 16 1.28 3.12 -11.60
CA MET A 16 1.98 4.40 -11.43
C MET A 16 3.42 4.12 -11.01
N LEU A 17 4.32 4.21 -11.98
CA LEU A 17 5.75 4.42 -11.75
C LEU A 17 5.96 5.92 -11.56
N SER A 18 6.24 6.39 -10.34
CA SER A 18 6.66 7.78 -10.11
C SER A 18 8.05 7.81 -9.49
N MET A 19 9.04 8.04 -10.36
CA MET A 19 10.40 8.41 -9.99
C MET A 19 10.42 9.76 -9.26
N GLY A 20 11.18 9.78 -8.16
CA GLY A 20 11.92 10.88 -7.54
C GLY A 20 11.52 12.33 -7.83
N GLY A 21 11.20 13.06 -6.76
CA GLY A 21 11.20 14.52 -6.76
C GLY A 21 10.91 15.07 -5.37
N LEU A 22 11.95 15.56 -4.68
CA LEU A 22 11.82 16.37 -3.48
C LEU A 22 10.91 17.57 -3.75
N SER A 23 9.90 17.77 -2.92
CA SER A 23 9.27 19.06 -2.75
C SER A 23 8.40 19.10 -1.51
N ALA A 24 8.55 20.21 -0.79
CA ALA A 24 7.66 20.63 0.28
C ALA A 24 6.34 21.10 -0.33
N TYR A 25 5.21 20.58 0.16
CA TYR A 25 3.89 21.05 -0.28
C TYR A 25 2.93 21.21 0.89
N ALA A 26 2.26 22.36 0.86
CA ALA A 26 1.19 22.75 1.74
C ALA A 26 0.04 21.73 1.71
N SER A 27 -0.51 21.50 2.91
CA SER A 27 -1.70 20.73 3.23
C SER A 27 -2.90 21.06 2.33
N GLY A 28 -3.01 20.35 1.21
CA GLY A 28 -4.20 20.26 0.36
C GLY A 28 -4.53 18.78 0.17
N ASP A 29 -5.71 18.40 0.62
CA ASP A 29 -6.03 17.06 1.15
C ASP A 29 -6.48 16.04 0.07
N GLU A 30 -5.93 16.10 -1.14
CA GLU A 30 -6.36 15.31 -2.32
C GLU A 30 -5.35 14.23 -2.75
N GLY A 31 -4.41 13.86 -1.88
CA GLY A 31 -3.55 12.69 -2.11
C GLY A 31 -4.36 11.38 -2.10
N PRO A 32 -3.86 10.31 -2.75
CA PRO A 32 -4.50 8.99 -2.65
C PRO A 32 -4.69 8.60 -1.19
N GLN A 33 -5.83 8.00 -0.85
CA GLN A 33 -6.13 7.58 0.53
C GLN A 33 -5.64 6.16 0.84
N SER A 34 -5.16 5.46 -0.17
CA SER A 34 -4.56 4.14 -0.03
C SER A 34 -3.59 3.88 -1.17
N GLY A 35 -2.70 2.92 -0.95
CA GLY A 35 -1.82 2.38 -1.96
C GLY A 35 -1.48 0.93 -1.66
N GLU A 36 -1.17 0.18 -2.72
CA GLU A 36 -0.91 -1.25 -2.66
C GLU A 36 0.13 -1.65 -3.70
N VAL A 37 1.04 -2.52 -3.29
CA VAL A 37 2.00 -3.20 -4.16
C VAL A 37 1.78 -4.70 -4.06
N ASN A 38 1.77 -5.37 -5.22
CA ASN A 38 1.81 -6.83 -5.33
C ASN A 38 3.21 -7.25 -5.81
N TYR A 39 3.92 -8.03 -5.00
CA TYR A 39 5.30 -8.45 -5.28
C TYR A 39 5.43 -9.64 -6.23
N ASP A 40 4.33 -10.25 -6.68
CA ASP A 40 4.37 -11.39 -7.60
C ASP A 40 5.00 -11.04 -8.96
N LEU A 41 5.07 -9.75 -9.29
CA LEU A 41 5.56 -9.22 -10.57
C LEU A 41 6.82 -8.35 -10.42
N HIS A 42 7.35 -8.18 -9.21
CA HIS A 42 8.37 -7.16 -8.92
C HIS A 42 9.62 -7.71 -8.23
N PRO A 43 10.81 -7.15 -8.52
CA PRO A 43 12.03 -7.51 -7.83
C PRO A 43 11.96 -7.17 -6.33
N ILE A 44 12.53 -8.09 -5.55
CA ILE A 44 12.64 -8.11 -4.09
C ILE A 44 13.60 -7.00 -3.65
N ASN A 45 13.12 -5.78 -3.45
CA ASN A 45 13.92 -4.65 -2.98
C ASN A 45 13.17 -3.82 -1.94
N GLN A 46 13.94 -3.15 -1.08
CA GLN A 46 13.44 -2.15 -0.16
C GLN A 46 13.10 -0.86 -0.89
N VAL A 47 11.86 -0.40 -0.72
CA VAL A 47 11.36 0.84 -1.30
C VAL A 47 10.92 1.76 -0.17
N LEU A 48 11.38 3.01 -0.23
CA LEU A 48 10.93 4.11 0.62
C LEU A 48 10.43 5.22 -0.30
N GLU A 49 9.15 5.56 -0.22
CA GLU A 49 8.52 6.55 -1.07
C GLU A 49 7.54 7.46 -0.31
N TRP A 50 7.30 8.64 -0.86
CA TRP A 50 6.28 9.55 -0.35
C TRP A 50 4.97 9.30 -1.09
N ALA A 51 3.95 8.83 -0.37
CA ALA A 51 2.67 8.44 -0.93
C ALA A 51 1.54 8.90 -0.01
N GLY A 52 0.42 9.40 -0.57
CA GLY A 52 -0.77 9.76 0.23
C GLY A 52 -0.56 10.80 1.34
N GLY A 53 0.51 11.59 1.29
CA GLY A 53 0.85 12.57 2.33
C GLY A 53 1.67 12.02 3.51
N GLY A 54 2.19 10.80 3.39
CA GLY A 54 3.10 10.17 4.37
C GLY A 54 4.28 9.44 3.73
N TRP A 55 5.20 8.97 4.56
CA TRP A 55 6.30 8.09 4.14
C TRP A 55 5.86 6.64 4.20
N TRP A 56 6.01 5.92 3.10
CA TRP A 56 5.76 4.50 3.00
C TRP A 56 7.05 3.74 2.74
N GLU A 57 7.41 2.85 3.65
CA GLU A 57 8.49 1.90 3.51
C GLU A 57 7.89 0.50 3.33
N HIS A 58 8.26 -0.19 2.26
CA HIS A 58 7.75 -1.53 2.02
C HIS A 58 8.78 -2.38 1.29
N TRP A 59 8.79 -3.68 1.63
CA TRP A 59 9.69 -4.64 1.00
C TRP A 59 9.25 -6.09 1.23
N ILE A 60 9.83 -6.96 0.43
CA ILE A 60 9.80 -8.41 0.63
C ILE A 60 11.25 -8.89 0.52
N ASP A 61 11.67 -9.91 1.28
CA ASP A 61 12.99 -10.55 1.14
C ASP A 61 12.92 -11.98 0.58
N GLY A 62 11.71 -12.47 0.29
CA GLY A 62 11.40 -13.79 -0.24
C GLY A 62 11.50 -14.95 0.77
N ILE A 63 12.02 -14.72 1.98
CA ILE A 63 12.31 -15.80 2.95
C ILE A 63 11.73 -15.52 4.33
N TYR A 64 11.97 -14.33 4.87
CA TYR A 64 11.67 -13.99 6.28
C TYR A 64 10.53 -13.00 6.43
N SER A 65 10.39 -12.02 5.54
CA SER A 65 9.41 -10.95 5.74
C SER A 65 8.85 -10.38 4.43
N ASN A 66 7.53 -10.26 4.38
CA ASN A 66 6.80 -9.25 3.65
C ASN A 66 6.45 -8.14 4.65
N TYR A 67 7.01 -6.95 4.43
CA TYR A 67 7.01 -5.82 5.35
C TYR A 67 6.33 -4.60 4.74
N SER A 68 5.63 -3.87 5.59
CA SER A 68 5.09 -2.56 5.27
C SER A 68 5.07 -1.68 6.51
N LYS A 69 5.50 -0.43 6.35
CA LYS A 69 5.49 0.62 7.36
C LYS A 69 5.04 1.93 6.75
N TYR A 70 4.06 2.57 7.37
CA TYR A 70 3.55 3.86 6.90
C TYR A 70 3.54 4.87 8.05
N GLU A 71 4.03 6.08 7.78
CA GLU A 71 4.07 7.19 8.73
C GLU A 71 3.36 8.41 8.13
N HIS A 72 2.30 8.89 8.79
CA HIS A 72 1.60 10.10 8.40
C HIS A 72 1.40 11.04 9.59
N ASN A 73 1.82 12.30 9.43
CA ASN A 73 1.82 13.28 10.54
C ASN A 73 0.47 13.94 10.84
N ASN A 74 -0.48 13.90 9.90
CA ASN A 74 -1.73 14.69 9.97
C ASN A 74 -3.00 13.85 9.89
N ARG A 75 -2.93 12.58 9.50
CA ARG A 75 -4.08 11.69 9.34
C ARG A 75 -3.94 10.39 10.10
N THR A 76 -5.07 9.83 10.49
CA THR A 76 -5.11 8.48 11.06
C THR A 76 -4.77 7.51 9.93
N HIS A 77 -3.92 6.54 10.19
CA HIS A 77 -3.40 5.69 9.13
C HIS A 77 -3.17 4.26 9.59
N SER A 78 -3.01 3.35 8.65
CA SER A 78 -2.74 1.94 8.92
C SER A 78 -1.93 1.33 7.79
N THR A 79 -1.34 0.17 8.06
CA THR A 79 -0.70 -0.65 7.05
C THR A 79 -1.13 -2.10 7.18
N TYR A 80 -1.03 -2.82 6.05
CA TYR A 80 -1.41 -4.21 5.93
C TYR A 80 -0.44 -4.95 5.04
N VAL A 81 -0.13 -6.19 5.39
CA VAL A 81 0.63 -7.14 4.57
C VAL A 81 -0.21 -8.38 4.32
N GLY A 82 -0.21 -8.85 3.08
CA GLY A 82 -0.96 -10.01 2.61
C GLY A 82 -0.03 -11.07 2.04
N THR A 83 -0.46 -12.32 2.13
CA THR A 83 0.18 -13.52 1.55
C THR A 83 -0.92 -14.43 1.03
N LEU A 84 -0.55 -15.51 0.33
CA LEU A 84 -1.53 -16.51 -0.14
C LEU A 84 -2.31 -17.18 1.00
N ILE A 85 -1.72 -17.29 2.20
CA ILE A 85 -2.27 -18.07 3.32
C ILE A 85 -2.80 -17.22 4.47
N GLY A 86 -2.70 -15.90 4.38
CA GLY A 86 -3.11 -15.03 5.47
C GLY A 86 -2.56 -13.63 5.37
N SER A 87 -2.77 -12.85 6.42
CA SER A 87 -2.43 -11.44 6.44
C SER A 87 -2.23 -10.91 7.84
N LYS A 88 -1.66 -9.70 7.89
CA LYS A 88 -1.46 -8.96 9.13
C LYS A 88 -1.70 -7.48 8.92
N SER A 89 -2.34 -6.85 9.89
CA SER A 89 -2.57 -5.40 9.95
C SER A 89 -1.80 -4.82 11.12
N SER A 90 -1.37 -3.56 11.00
CA SER A 90 -0.91 -2.75 12.13
C SER A 90 -2.06 -2.30 13.04
N GLY A 91 -3.30 -2.33 12.54
CA GLY A 91 -4.40 -1.54 13.07
C GLY A 91 -4.28 -0.05 12.68
N TRP A 92 -5.31 0.72 13.00
CA TRP A 92 -5.30 2.18 12.81
C TRP A 92 -4.51 2.85 13.93
N VAL A 93 -3.56 3.69 13.55
CA VAL A 93 -2.74 4.49 14.46
C VAL A 93 -3.02 5.97 14.25
N ARG A 94 -2.86 6.73 15.35
CA ARG A 94 -3.01 8.18 15.35
C ARG A 94 -1.94 8.87 14.48
N PRO A 95 -2.19 10.10 14.01
CA PRO A 95 -1.17 10.89 13.32
C PRO A 95 0.14 10.98 14.12
N GLY A 96 1.27 10.88 13.42
CA GLY A 96 2.63 10.94 13.98
C GLY A 96 3.11 9.67 14.69
N ALA A 97 2.31 8.61 14.75
CA ALA A 97 2.76 7.29 15.21
C ALA A 97 3.03 6.37 14.01
N PRO A 98 4.06 5.52 14.02
CA PRO A 98 4.31 4.59 12.92
C PRO A 98 3.30 3.44 12.90
N ALA A 99 2.77 3.12 11.72
CA ALA A 99 2.00 1.91 11.47
C ALA A 99 2.91 0.85 10.86
N GLU A 100 3.09 -0.31 11.49
CA GLU A 100 3.98 -1.38 11.01
C GLU A 100 3.29 -2.74 10.97
N ALA A 101 3.46 -3.48 9.87
CA ALA A 101 3.01 -4.86 9.74
C ALA A 101 4.04 -5.71 8.99
N SER A 102 4.26 -6.93 9.47
CA SER A 102 5.15 -7.92 8.86
C SER A 102 4.63 -9.34 9.04
N ILE A 103 4.72 -10.13 7.97
CA ILE A 103 4.35 -11.54 7.92
C ILE A 103 5.38 -12.30 7.09
N LYS A 104 5.59 -13.59 7.40
CA LYS A 104 6.43 -14.46 6.57
C LYS A 104 5.85 -14.55 5.14
N PRO A 105 6.65 -14.33 4.09
CA PRO A 105 6.15 -14.34 2.72
C PRO A 105 5.80 -15.75 2.23
N THR A 106 4.99 -15.82 1.19
CA THR A 106 4.72 -17.03 0.40
C THR A 106 5.39 -16.93 -0.98
N PRO A 107 5.46 -18.00 -1.79
CA PRO A 107 6.03 -17.89 -3.14
C PRO A 107 5.29 -16.90 -4.05
N THR A 108 3.99 -16.71 -3.84
CA THR A 108 3.12 -15.75 -4.55
C THR A 108 2.06 -15.19 -3.61
N GLY A 109 1.26 -14.22 -4.06
CA GLY A 109 0.19 -13.58 -3.32
C GLY A 109 0.69 -12.58 -2.28
N ASN A 110 1.92 -12.08 -2.40
CA ASN A 110 2.47 -11.15 -1.42
C ASN A 110 2.10 -9.71 -1.75
N THR A 111 1.46 -9.03 -0.82
CA THR A 111 1.08 -7.61 -0.99
C THR A 111 1.49 -6.78 0.21
N ALA A 112 1.85 -5.51 -0.01
CA ALA A 112 1.99 -4.49 1.02
C ALA A 112 1.02 -3.34 0.72
N LYS A 113 0.36 -2.80 1.76
CA LYS A 113 -0.65 -1.74 1.61
C LYS A 113 -0.53 -0.69 2.70
N TRP A 114 -0.91 0.54 2.39
CA TRP A 114 -1.14 1.61 3.36
C TRP A 114 -2.52 2.22 3.14
N ASN A 115 -3.10 2.76 4.21
CA ASN A 115 -4.38 3.48 4.17
C ASN A 115 -4.34 4.71 5.09
N THR A 116 -5.10 5.73 4.74
CA THR A 116 -5.35 6.95 5.54
C THR A 116 -6.84 7.22 5.65
N GLN A 117 -7.27 7.84 6.76
CA GLN A 117 -8.62 8.36 6.96
C GLN A 117 -8.62 9.62 7.83
#